data_AF-A0A2M7KUB4-F1
#
_entry.id   AF-A0A2M7KUB4-F1
#
_cell.length_a   1.000
_cell.length_b   1.000
_cell.length_c   1.000
_cell.angle_alpha   90.00
_cell.angle_beta   90.00
_cell.angle_gamma   90.00
#
_symmetry.space_group_name_H-M   'P 1'
#
loop_
_entity.id
_entity.type
_entity.pdbx_description
1 polymer ?
#
loop_
_entity_poly.entity_id
_entity_poly.type
_entity_poly.pdbx_seq_one_letter_code
_entity_poly.pdbx_strand_id
1 'polypeptide(L)'
;MPRQKGAIRLCTDRCMWAHPFTPAEDSEVFSSALEGWAKIHDRIHIWDYCVNFGHYVAPMPNMEVIAANIRYLAKHHVEGIMQQGNYQSPGGERELMRCWVIGKLLWDPTLDVWRLMHDFTFGYYGDAAPAVWKYNQLLEQAGRDHAASLASPEGGIRYPMDSEFLSKQFLDEATALFARAKATAESDEVLRRVELAELPLLYVKLCRGPEFVGQEYSALTDRFEAIASREGLTHLQEGPPDVAQKVKAWRDALRTHLALQRVGEAAAKLHPLANSWRFATDPKDEGAEKGWDKPSFDDTKWALVRSDKGSGWEAQGFADYTGAGWYRQNFEVPAQPGGKRLYLFFEAVDEDASVYTREG
;
A
#
# COMPACT_ATOMS: atom_id res chain seq x y z
N MET A 1 -14.21 -25.31 40.57
CA MET A 1 -13.35 -26.08 39.64
C MET A 1 -11.97 -25.45 39.60
N PRO A 2 -10.87 -26.20 39.43
CA PRO A 2 -9.54 -25.61 39.23
C PRO A 2 -9.59 -24.75 37.96
N ARG A 3 -9.10 -23.51 38.00
CA ARG A 3 -8.96 -22.68 36.79
C ARG A 3 -8.17 -23.47 35.74
N GLN A 4 -8.74 -23.68 34.56
CA GLN A 4 -8.02 -24.30 33.45
C GLN A 4 -6.75 -23.47 33.17
N LYS A 5 -5.60 -24.14 33.13
CA LYS A 5 -4.31 -23.51 32.86
C LYS A 5 -4.14 -23.41 31.33
N GLY A 6 -4.66 -22.35 30.73
CA GLY A 6 -4.56 -22.09 29.30
C GLY A 6 -5.27 -20.81 28.90
N ALA A 7 -4.98 -20.30 27.70
CA ALA A 7 -5.74 -19.25 27.03
C ALA A 7 -5.78 -19.59 25.53
N ILE A 8 -6.90 -19.31 24.88
CA ILE A 8 -7.03 -19.45 23.43
C ILE A 8 -6.46 -18.18 22.79
N ARG A 9 -5.58 -18.32 21.80
CA ARG A 9 -5.15 -17.18 20.98
C ARG A 9 -5.80 -17.25 19.60
N LEU A 10 -6.60 -16.25 19.27
CA LEU A 10 -7.18 -16.08 17.95
C LEU A 10 -6.50 -14.93 17.22
N CYS A 11 -6.31 -15.10 15.92
CA CYS A 11 -5.84 -14.05 15.04
C CYS A 11 -7.03 -13.48 14.25
N THR A 12 -6.98 -12.20 13.89
CA THR A 12 -8.00 -11.57 13.05
C THR A 12 -7.66 -11.66 11.56
N ASP A 13 -6.63 -12.41 11.17
CA ASP A 13 -6.10 -12.55 9.80
C ASP A 13 -7.18 -12.92 8.78
N ARG A 14 -8.07 -13.86 9.12
CA ARG A 14 -9.18 -14.28 8.23
C ARG A 14 -10.28 -13.24 8.02
N CYS A 15 -10.21 -12.11 8.72
CA CYS A 15 -11.11 -10.99 8.57
C CYS A 15 -10.34 -9.73 8.13
N MET A 16 -9.41 -9.27 8.96
CA MET A 16 -8.69 -8.01 8.77
C MET A 16 -7.78 -8.02 7.56
N TRP A 17 -7.28 -9.18 7.10
CA TRP A 17 -6.46 -9.20 5.88
C TRP A 17 -7.29 -8.98 4.61
N ALA A 18 -8.54 -9.41 4.58
CA ALA A 18 -9.43 -9.21 3.43
C ALA A 18 -10.26 -7.92 3.55
N HIS A 19 -10.65 -7.57 4.77
CA HIS A 19 -11.59 -6.48 5.08
C HIS A 19 -11.02 -5.53 6.15
N PRO A 20 -9.86 -4.89 5.89
CA PRO A 20 -9.14 -4.07 6.90
C PRO A 20 -9.88 -2.79 7.32
N PHE A 21 -10.92 -2.41 6.59
CA PHE A 21 -11.75 -1.23 6.84
C PHE A 21 -13.15 -1.59 7.35
N THR A 22 -13.39 -2.87 7.66
CA THR A 22 -14.67 -3.38 8.16
C THR A 22 -14.49 -3.82 9.62
N PRO A 23 -15.35 -3.37 10.55
CA PRO A 23 -15.34 -3.85 11.92
C PRO A 23 -15.43 -5.38 12.02
N ALA A 24 -14.71 -5.95 12.97
CA ALA A 24 -14.66 -7.38 13.21
C ALA A 24 -16.02 -7.98 13.60
N GLU A 25 -16.89 -7.18 14.20
CA GLU A 25 -18.27 -7.56 14.52
C GLU A 25 -19.13 -7.80 13.27
N ASP A 26 -18.82 -7.10 12.18
CA ASP A 26 -19.52 -7.22 10.89
C ASP A 26 -18.98 -8.38 10.04
N SER A 27 -17.89 -9.04 10.47
CA SER A 27 -17.36 -10.22 9.81
C SER A 27 -17.94 -11.49 10.40
N GLU A 28 -18.90 -12.10 9.70
CA GLU A 28 -19.54 -13.36 10.11
C GLU A 28 -18.53 -14.47 10.41
N VAL A 29 -17.46 -14.56 9.62
CA VAL A 29 -16.40 -15.56 9.79
C VAL A 29 -15.69 -15.38 11.13
N PHE A 30 -15.34 -14.15 11.50
CA PHE A 30 -14.62 -13.87 12.74
C PHE A 30 -15.55 -13.88 13.95
N SER A 31 -16.72 -13.24 13.86
CA SER A 31 -17.69 -13.17 14.96
C SER A 31 -18.16 -14.56 15.36
N SER A 32 -18.51 -15.42 14.39
CA SER A 32 -18.89 -16.82 14.66
C SER A 32 -17.77 -17.63 15.30
N ALA A 33 -16.52 -17.42 14.88
CA ALA A 33 -15.37 -18.09 15.47
C ALA A 33 -15.16 -17.64 16.92
N LEU A 34 -15.21 -16.33 17.19
CA LEU A 34 -15.05 -15.77 18.53
C LEU A 34 -16.13 -16.29 19.49
N GLU A 35 -17.40 -16.27 19.07
CA GLU A 35 -18.52 -16.79 19.86
C GLU A 35 -18.42 -18.30 20.09
N GLY A 36 -18.00 -19.06 19.07
CA GLY A 36 -17.77 -20.50 19.18
C GLY A 36 -16.72 -20.83 20.23
N TRP A 37 -15.58 -20.12 20.22
CA TRP A 37 -14.52 -20.29 21.21
C TRP A 37 -14.90 -19.80 22.60
N ALA A 38 -15.66 -18.70 22.70
CA ALA A 38 -16.15 -18.17 23.97
C ALA A 38 -17.11 -19.13 24.70
N LYS A 39 -17.79 -20.04 23.98
CA LYS A 39 -18.60 -21.11 24.57
C LYS A 39 -17.77 -22.25 25.18
N ILE A 40 -16.50 -22.36 24.79
CA ILE A 40 -15.60 -23.45 25.18
C ILE A 40 -14.63 -23.01 26.29
N HIS A 41 -14.20 -21.75 26.27
CA HIS A 41 -13.18 -21.24 27.18
C HIS A 41 -13.42 -19.78 27.56
N ASP A 42 -13.19 -19.43 28.83
CA ASP A 42 -13.49 -18.11 29.39
C ASP A 42 -12.33 -17.10 29.26
N ARG A 43 -11.22 -17.49 28.61
CA ARG A 43 -10.02 -16.67 28.43
C ARG A 43 -9.54 -16.72 26.99
N ILE A 44 -9.73 -15.62 26.28
CA ILE A 44 -9.31 -15.46 24.88
C ILE A 44 -8.32 -14.30 24.79
N HIS A 45 -7.25 -14.50 24.06
CA HIS A 45 -6.31 -13.48 23.61
C HIS A 45 -6.47 -13.26 22.11
N ILE A 46 -6.43 -12.01 21.69
CA ILE A 46 -6.50 -11.62 20.29
C ILE A 46 -5.15 -11.12 19.81
N TRP A 47 -4.75 -11.58 18.63
CA TRP A 47 -3.74 -10.95 17.80
C TRP A 47 -4.45 -10.25 16.64
N ASP A 48 -4.45 -8.92 16.68
CA ASP A 48 -5.07 -8.05 15.68
C ASP A 48 -4.02 -7.39 14.78
N TYR A 49 -4.43 -6.99 13.57
CA TYR A 49 -3.56 -6.44 12.52
C TYR A 49 -4.06 -5.06 12.11
N CYS A 50 -3.25 -4.02 12.31
CA CYS A 50 -3.75 -2.64 12.24
C CYS A 50 -3.06 -1.72 11.23
N VAL A 51 -2.11 -2.23 10.43
CA VAL A 51 -1.38 -1.45 9.40
C VAL A 51 -1.33 -2.20 8.07
N ASN A 52 -1.00 -1.50 6.99
CA ASN A 52 -0.70 -2.12 5.70
C ASN A 52 0.71 -2.75 5.74
N PHE A 53 0.80 -4.08 5.77
CA PHE A 53 2.08 -4.81 5.82
C PHE A 53 2.85 -4.81 4.50
N GLY A 54 2.19 -4.47 3.39
CA GLY A 54 2.86 -4.24 2.11
C GLY A 54 3.40 -2.81 1.98
N HIS A 55 2.93 -1.89 2.82
CA HIS A 55 3.22 -0.46 2.78
C HIS A 55 3.03 0.17 4.17
N TYR A 56 4.00 0.03 5.10
CA TYR A 56 3.89 0.53 6.48
C TYR A 56 3.61 2.03 6.60
N VAL A 57 3.96 2.80 5.58
CA VAL A 57 3.75 4.25 5.51
C VAL A 57 2.51 4.64 4.70
N ALA A 58 1.66 3.68 4.28
CA ALA A 58 0.45 3.98 3.52
C ALA A 58 -0.62 4.70 4.38
N PRO A 59 -1.26 5.76 3.86
CA PRO A 59 -2.43 6.39 4.49
C PRO A 59 -3.55 5.36 4.72
N MET A 60 -4.00 5.19 5.96
CA MET A 60 -4.99 4.16 6.31
C MET A 60 -6.14 4.73 7.16
N PRO A 61 -7.35 4.90 6.60
CA PRO A 61 -8.53 5.39 7.32
C PRO A 61 -9.23 4.29 8.13
N ASN A 62 -8.57 3.76 9.18
CA ASN A 62 -9.09 2.64 9.96
C ASN A 62 -9.10 2.86 11.49
N MET A 63 -8.95 4.10 11.97
CA MET A 63 -8.93 4.36 13.42
C MET A 63 -10.29 4.06 14.08
N GLU A 64 -11.40 4.35 13.38
CA GLU A 64 -12.74 3.99 13.85
C GLU A 64 -12.93 2.47 13.93
N VAL A 65 -12.45 1.74 12.92
CA VAL A 65 -12.48 0.27 12.86
C VAL A 65 -11.70 -0.34 14.02
N ILE A 66 -10.50 0.16 14.30
CA ILE A 66 -9.69 -0.31 15.44
C ILE A 66 -10.43 -0.07 16.77
N ALA A 67 -11.05 1.10 16.93
CA ALA A 67 -11.82 1.41 18.14
C ALA A 67 -13.06 0.51 18.27
N ALA A 68 -13.78 0.24 17.17
CA ALA A 68 -14.90 -0.67 17.13
C ALA A 68 -14.47 -2.10 17.50
N ASN A 69 -13.37 -2.59 16.92
CA ASN A 69 -12.80 -3.90 17.23
C ASN A 69 -12.46 -4.03 18.70
N ILE A 70 -11.74 -3.06 19.29
CA ILE A 70 -11.37 -3.10 20.72
C ILE A 70 -12.63 -3.16 21.60
N ARG A 71 -13.67 -2.37 21.30
CA ARG A 71 -14.94 -2.38 22.04
C ARG A 71 -15.69 -3.70 21.89
N TYR A 72 -15.75 -4.24 20.68
CA TYR A 72 -16.38 -5.51 20.40
C TYR A 72 -15.67 -6.63 21.19
N LEU A 73 -14.35 -6.75 21.05
CA LEU A 73 -13.56 -7.77 21.73
C LEU A 73 -13.68 -7.68 23.26
N ALA A 74 -13.67 -6.48 23.83
CA ALA A 74 -13.83 -6.26 25.27
C ALA A 74 -15.18 -6.78 25.83
N LYS A 75 -16.21 -6.92 24.99
CA LYS A 75 -17.52 -7.49 25.38
C LYS A 75 -17.57 -9.02 25.29
N HIS A 76 -16.57 -9.69 24.70
CA HIS A 76 -16.62 -11.11 24.31
C HIS A 76 -15.55 -11.99 24.99
N HIS A 77 -15.39 -11.90 26.31
CA HIS A 77 -14.44 -12.72 27.10
C HIS A 77 -12.96 -12.63 26.67
N VAL A 78 -12.59 -11.57 25.95
CA VAL A 78 -11.20 -11.29 25.59
C VAL A 78 -10.50 -10.61 26.76
N GLU A 79 -9.42 -11.21 27.26
CA GLU A 79 -8.62 -10.68 28.38
C GLU A 79 -7.32 -10.01 27.92
N GLY A 80 -6.94 -10.15 26.64
CA GLY A 80 -5.73 -9.57 26.09
C GLY A 80 -5.84 -9.34 24.59
N ILE A 81 -5.38 -8.17 24.13
CA ILE A 81 -5.34 -7.79 22.72
C ILE A 81 -3.92 -7.32 22.39
N MET A 82 -3.30 -7.94 21.40
CA MET A 82 -2.05 -7.49 20.81
C MET A 82 -2.35 -6.89 19.44
N GLN A 83 -2.09 -5.60 19.27
CA GLN A 83 -2.23 -4.88 18.01
C GLN A 83 -0.89 -4.89 17.27
N GLN A 84 -0.78 -5.68 16.21
CA GLN A 84 0.43 -5.70 15.39
C GLN A 84 0.39 -4.53 14.39
N GLY A 85 1.26 -3.55 14.66
CA GLY A 85 1.57 -2.46 13.76
C GLY A 85 2.88 -2.69 13.00
N ASN A 86 3.47 -1.60 12.52
CA ASN A 86 4.85 -1.60 12.04
C ASN A 86 5.78 -1.90 13.23
N TYR A 87 6.44 -3.05 13.20
CA TYR A 87 7.32 -3.52 14.27
C TYR A 87 8.81 -3.51 13.88
N GLN A 88 9.12 -3.15 12.62
CA GLN A 88 10.46 -3.29 12.04
C GLN A 88 11.18 -1.95 11.85
N SER A 89 10.45 -0.84 11.77
CA SER A 89 11.01 0.47 11.47
C SER A 89 10.23 1.57 12.16
N PRO A 90 10.85 2.69 12.56
CA PRO A 90 10.11 3.91 12.83
C PRO A 90 9.45 4.42 11.54
N GLY A 91 8.62 5.46 11.67
CA GLY A 91 8.09 6.23 10.54
C GLY A 91 6.83 5.67 9.91
N GLY A 92 6.17 4.71 10.56
CA GLY A 92 4.89 4.19 10.09
C GLY A 92 3.82 5.29 9.99
N GLU A 93 2.79 5.05 9.19
CA GLU A 93 1.70 6.00 9.06
C GLU A 93 1.11 6.38 10.42
N ARG A 94 1.15 7.67 10.76
CA ARG A 94 0.67 8.24 12.03
C ARG A 94 1.08 7.45 13.28
N GLU A 95 2.23 6.78 13.25
CA GLU A 95 2.64 5.72 14.19
C GLU A 95 2.46 6.12 15.66
N LEU A 96 3.00 7.28 16.06
CA LEU A 96 2.95 7.73 17.46
C LEU A 96 1.52 8.03 17.92
N MET A 97 0.69 8.62 17.06
CA MET A 97 -0.73 8.85 17.35
C MET A 97 -1.45 7.52 17.51
N ARG A 98 -1.22 6.56 16.58
CA ARG A 98 -1.83 5.23 16.61
C ARG A 98 -1.46 4.52 17.91
N CYS A 99 -0.18 4.45 18.27
CA CYS A 99 0.30 3.86 19.51
C CYS A 99 -0.35 4.49 20.75
N TRP A 100 -0.42 5.82 20.82
CA TRP A 100 -1.01 6.53 21.95
C TRP A 100 -2.52 6.30 22.05
N VAL A 101 -3.27 6.45 20.95
CA VAL A 101 -4.73 6.28 20.90
C VAL A 101 -5.12 4.83 21.18
N ILE A 102 -4.44 3.86 20.54
CA ILE A 102 -4.68 2.44 20.75
C ILE A 102 -4.39 2.07 22.21
N GLY A 103 -3.28 2.54 22.78
CA GLY A 103 -2.96 2.30 24.19
C GLY A 103 -4.05 2.80 25.14
N LYS A 104 -4.64 3.97 24.86
CA LYS A 104 -5.76 4.51 25.64
C LYS A 104 -7.04 3.67 25.48
N LEU A 105 -7.36 3.23 24.26
CA LEU A 105 -8.53 2.39 23.99
C LEU A 105 -8.40 0.99 24.59
N LEU A 106 -7.19 0.42 24.60
CA LEU A 106 -6.94 -0.87 25.27
C LEU A 106 -7.09 -0.77 26.79
N TRP A 107 -6.81 0.38 27.38
CA TRP A 107 -7.04 0.65 28.79
C TRP A 107 -8.52 0.89 29.11
N ASP A 108 -9.21 1.69 28.29
CA ASP A 108 -10.64 1.98 28.41
C ASP A 108 -11.30 2.02 27.02
N PRO A 109 -11.98 0.93 26.62
CA PRO A 109 -12.65 0.83 25.32
C PRO A 109 -13.79 1.84 25.13
N THR A 110 -14.32 2.43 26.22
CA THR A 110 -15.45 3.37 26.14
C THR A 110 -15.05 4.75 25.64
N LEU A 111 -13.74 5.02 25.56
CA LEU A 111 -13.23 6.30 25.09
C LEU A 111 -13.58 6.57 23.62
N ASP A 112 -13.79 7.86 23.34
CA ASP A 112 -14.07 8.36 22.01
C ASP A 112 -12.76 8.51 21.21
N VAL A 113 -12.67 7.81 20.08
CA VAL A 113 -11.46 7.77 19.26
C VAL A 113 -11.13 9.12 18.64
N TRP A 114 -12.15 9.91 18.25
CA TRP A 114 -11.96 11.24 17.67
C TRP A 114 -11.40 12.22 18.68
N ARG A 115 -11.92 12.21 19.91
CA ARG A 115 -11.43 13.02 21.01
C ARG A 115 -9.99 12.67 21.35
N LEU A 116 -9.64 11.38 21.37
CA LEU A 116 -8.26 10.94 21.58
C LEU A 116 -7.33 11.39 20.44
N MET A 117 -7.71 11.19 19.19
CA MET A 117 -6.92 11.66 18.04
C MET A 117 -6.76 13.18 18.05
N HIS A 118 -7.81 13.92 18.40
CA HIS A 118 -7.77 15.37 18.53
C HIS A 118 -6.81 15.79 19.65
N ASP A 119 -6.94 15.20 20.85
CA ASP A 119 -6.08 15.49 22.00
C ASP A 119 -4.60 15.24 21.67
N PHE A 120 -4.27 14.09 21.08
CA PHE A 120 -2.92 13.81 20.60
C PHE A 120 -2.45 14.86 19.58
N THR A 121 -3.28 15.16 18.57
CA THR A 121 -2.88 16.07 17.48
C THR A 121 -2.57 17.47 18.02
N PHE A 122 -3.43 18.02 18.89
CA PHE A 122 -3.23 19.35 19.46
C PHE A 122 -2.12 19.40 20.52
N GLY A 123 -1.92 18.33 21.29
CA GLY A 123 -0.82 18.24 22.24
C GLY A 123 0.55 18.00 21.59
N TYR A 124 0.60 17.35 20.42
CA TYR A 124 1.85 16.92 19.79
C TYR A 124 2.38 17.89 18.73
N TYR A 125 1.50 18.60 18.02
CA TYR A 125 1.87 19.49 16.91
C TYR A 125 1.74 20.99 17.21
N GLY A 126 1.24 21.40 18.38
CA GLY A 126 1.14 22.82 18.76
C GLY A 126 0.38 23.65 17.71
N ASP A 127 0.93 24.79 17.31
CA ASP A 127 0.34 25.70 16.31
C ASP A 127 0.11 25.06 14.92
N ALA A 128 0.82 23.98 14.59
CA ALA A 128 0.62 23.22 13.36
C ALA A 128 -0.59 22.26 13.43
N ALA A 129 -1.10 21.99 14.63
CA ALA A 129 -2.17 21.00 14.87
C ALA A 129 -3.45 21.24 14.07
N PRO A 130 -3.97 22.47 13.86
CA PRO A 130 -5.20 22.66 13.09
C PRO A 130 -5.12 22.15 11.66
N ALA A 131 -3.94 22.23 11.03
CA ALA A 131 -3.73 21.73 9.68
C ALA A 131 -3.57 20.20 9.65
N VAL A 132 -2.82 19.63 10.61
CA VAL A 132 -2.69 18.16 10.76
C VAL A 132 -4.03 17.51 11.13
N TRP A 133 -4.84 18.18 11.95
CA TRP A 133 -6.19 17.72 12.30
C TRP A 133 -7.11 17.65 11.09
N LYS A 134 -7.08 18.67 10.23
CA LYS A 134 -7.81 18.65 8.95
C LYS A 134 -7.37 17.50 8.05
N TYR A 135 -6.08 17.12 8.09
CA TYR A 135 -5.61 15.95 7.34
C TYR A 135 -6.21 14.65 7.89
N ASN A 136 -6.28 14.47 9.22
CA ASN A 136 -6.94 13.32 9.82
C ASN A 136 -8.42 13.23 9.41
N GLN A 137 -9.13 14.37 9.37
CA GLN A 137 -10.51 14.44 8.91
C GLN A 137 -10.65 14.13 7.42
N LEU A 138 -9.74 14.65 6.59
CA LEU A 138 -9.71 14.41 5.15
C LEU A 138 -9.46 12.93 4.82
N LEU A 139 -8.51 12.28 5.51
CA LEU A 139 -8.22 10.86 5.32
C LEU A 139 -9.42 9.99 5.68
N GLU A 140 -10.07 10.27 6.81
CA GLU A 140 -11.28 9.56 7.18
C GLU A 140 -12.41 9.79 6.17
N GLN A 141 -12.59 11.03 5.71
CA GLN A 141 -13.60 11.33 4.71
C GLN A 141 -13.34 10.58 3.40
N ALA A 142 -12.08 10.50 2.95
CA ALA A 142 -11.71 9.69 1.80
C ALA A 142 -12.07 8.20 2.01
N GLY A 143 -11.89 7.67 3.23
CA GLY A 143 -12.36 6.34 3.60
C GLY A 143 -13.87 6.17 3.44
N ARG A 144 -14.66 7.12 3.96
CA ARG A 144 -16.13 7.09 3.85
C ARG A 144 -16.64 7.23 2.42
N ASP A 145 -16.07 8.14 1.64
CA ASP A 145 -16.46 8.39 0.25
C ASP A 145 -16.20 7.17 -0.64
N HIS A 146 -15.24 6.33 -0.25
CA HIS A 146 -14.85 5.10 -0.95
C HIS A 146 -15.21 3.83 -0.17
N ALA A 147 -16.19 3.89 0.74
CA ALA A 147 -16.55 2.76 1.61
C ALA A 147 -16.90 1.48 0.82
N ALA A 148 -17.51 1.62 -0.36
CA ALA A 148 -17.85 0.49 -1.21
C ALA A 148 -16.60 -0.24 -1.74
N SER A 149 -15.60 0.47 -2.25
CA SER A 149 -14.35 -0.16 -2.73
C SER A 149 -13.43 -0.58 -1.59
N LEU A 150 -13.50 0.08 -0.43
CA LEU A 150 -12.76 -0.30 0.78
C LEU A 150 -13.38 -1.44 1.60
N ALA A 151 -14.61 -1.87 1.29
CA ALA A 151 -15.19 -3.05 1.94
C ALA A 151 -14.42 -4.35 1.62
N SER A 152 -13.85 -4.43 0.41
CA SER A 152 -12.99 -5.55 -0.05
C SER A 152 -11.96 -5.03 -1.05
N PRO A 153 -10.95 -4.25 -0.61
CA PRO A 153 -10.01 -3.62 -1.51
C PRO A 153 -9.12 -4.67 -2.21
N GLU A 154 -8.67 -4.36 -3.43
CA GLU A 154 -7.67 -5.18 -4.11
C GLU A 154 -6.42 -5.31 -3.22
N GLY A 155 -5.93 -6.54 -3.02
CA GLY A 155 -4.81 -6.82 -2.10
C GLY A 155 -5.17 -6.77 -0.60
N GLY A 156 -6.43 -6.48 -0.25
CA GLY A 156 -6.89 -6.48 1.13
C GLY A 156 -6.13 -5.48 2.00
N ILE A 157 -5.60 -5.92 3.14
CA ILE A 157 -4.75 -5.10 4.02
C ILE A 157 -3.45 -4.63 3.34
N ARG A 158 -3.03 -5.27 2.25
CA ARG A 158 -1.88 -4.91 1.43
C ARG A 158 -2.30 -4.15 0.16
N TYR A 159 -3.34 -3.33 0.27
CA TYR A 159 -3.85 -2.54 -0.85
C TYR A 159 -2.75 -1.68 -1.48
N PRO A 160 -2.78 -1.50 -2.81
CA PRO A 160 -1.72 -0.81 -3.53
C PRO A 160 -1.86 0.72 -3.42
N MET A 161 -0.76 1.44 -3.64
CA MET A 161 -0.70 2.92 -3.56
C MET A 161 -1.40 3.65 -4.72
N ASP A 162 -2.08 2.91 -5.58
CA ASP A 162 -2.97 3.43 -6.63
C ASP A 162 -4.47 3.20 -6.36
N SER A 163 -4.82 2.73 -5.16
CA SER A 163 -6.19 2.57 -4.68
C SER A 163 -7.00 3.86 -4.81
N GLU A 164 -8.30 3.76 -5.14
CA GLU A 164 -9.16 4.89 -5.54
C GLU A 164 -9.18 6.04 -4.53
N PHE A 165 -9.23 5.73 -3.23
CA PHE A 165 -9.25 6.74 -2.16
C PHE A 165 -7.96 7.57 -2.08
N LEU A 166 -6.84 7.06 -2.62
CA LEU A 166 -5.56 7.77 -2.76
C LEU A 166 -5.54 8.61 -4.06
N SER A 167 -6.63 9.30 -4.33
CA SER A 167 -6.82 10.07 -5.56
C SER A 167 -5.86 11.26 -5.66
N LYS A 168 -5.66 11.78 -6.87
CA LYS A 168 -4.87 13.00 -7.07
C LYS A 168 -5.44 14.18 -6.27
N GLN A 169 -6.77 14.31 -6.22
CA GLN A 169 -7.43 15.34 -5.44
C GLN A 169 -7.09 15.22 -3.94
N PHE A 170 -7.25 14.01 -3.37
CA PHE A 170 -6.89 13.75 -1.97
C PHE A 170 -5.42 14.12 -1.69
N LEU A 171 -4.50 13.68 -2.55
CA LEU A 171 -3.07 13.94 -2.40
C LEU A 171 -2.72 15.43 -2.49
N ASP A 172 -3.37 16.17 -3.38
CA ASP A 172 -3.16 17.61 -3.54
C ASP A 172 -3.69 18.40 -2.33
N GLU A 173 -4.90 18.08 -1.87
CA GLU A 173 -5.50 18.68 -0.68
C GLU A 173 -4.68 18.39 0.58
N ALA A 174 -4.27 17.13 0.76
CA ALA A 174 -3.44 16.71 1.88
C ALA A 174 -2.06 17.40 1.85
N THR A 175 -1.44 17.54 0.67
CA THR A 175 -0.16 18.26 0.51
C THR A 175 -0.31 19.74 0.90
N ALA A 176 -1.41 20.38 0.53
CA ALA A 176 -1.68 21.76 0.92
C ALA A 176 -1.87 21.93 2.44
N LEU A 177 -2.47 20.94 3.10
CA LEU A 177 -2.60 20.91 4.56
C LEU A 177 -1.22 20.80 5.24
N PHE A 178 -0.36 19.89 4.78
CA PHE A 178 0.99 19.78 5.34
C PHE A 178 1.88 20.99 5.04
N ALA A 179 1.70 21.66 3.89
CA ALA A 179 2.36 22.93 3.63
C ALA A 179 1.95 24.01 4.66
N ARG A 180 0.66 24.11 5.00
CA ARG A 180 0.16 25.02 6.05
C ARG A 180 0.67 24.64 7.45
N ALA A 181 0.71 23.34 7.76
CA ALA A 181 1.25 22.85 9.03
C ALA A 181 2.73 23.22 9.18
N LYS A 182 3.55 23.04 8.14
CA LYS A 182 4.97 23.44 8.15
C LYS A 182 5.15 24.95 8.33
N ALA A 183 4.31 25.76 7.69
CA ALA A 183 4.36 27.22 7.81
C ALA A 183 3.95 27.76 9.19
N THR A 184 3.28 26.94 10.01
CA THR A 184 2.79 27.29 11.35
C THR A 184 3.54 26.55 12.46
N ALA A 185 4.57 25.77 12.11
CA ALA A 185 5.40 25.10 13.10
C ALA A 185 6.18 26.12 13.93
N GLU A 186 5.97 26.09 15.25
CA GLU A 186 6.55 27.04 16.21
C GLU A 186 8.03 26.75 16.55
N SER A 187 8.55 25.59 16.15
CA SER A 187 9.92 25.16 16.40
C SER A 187 10.40 24.13 15.38
N ASP A 188 11.72 23.95 15.28
CA ASP A 188 12.34 22.92 14.43
C ASP A 188 11.86 21.49 14.78
N GLU A 189 11.58 21.23 16.06
CA GLU A 189 11.05 19.94 16.52
C GLU A 189 9.61 19.73 16.05
N VAL A 190 8.75 20.76 16.11
CA VAL A 190 7.39 20.68 15.55
C VAL A 190 7.45 20.53 14.03
N LEU A 191 8.34 21.28 13.36
CA LEU A 191 8.54 21.17 11.92
C LEU A 191 8.95 19.74 11.53
N ARG A 192 9.93 19.16 12.24
CA ARG A 192 10.37 17.77 12.05
C ARG A 192 9.21 16.77 12.18
N ARG A 193 8.34 16.93 13.19
CA ARG A 193 7.16 16.08 13.39
C ARG A 193 6.18 16.20 12.23
N VAL A 194 5.92 17.42 11.76
CA VAL A 194 5.03 17.67 10.61
C VAL A 194 5.60 17.06 9.34
N GLU A 195 6.91 17.16 9.10
CA GLU A 195 7.57 16.53 7.96
C GLU A 195 7.47 14.99 8.00
N LEU A 196 7.70 14.38 9.17
CA LEU A 196 7.52 12.93 9.33
C LEU A 196 6.06 12.52 9.08
N ALA A 197 5.09 13.33 9.51
CA ALA A 197 3.68 13.07 9.25
C ALA A 197 3.26 13.28 7.78
N GLU A 198 4.01 14.06 6.99
CA GLU A 198 3.80 14.24 5.54
C GLU A 198 4.34 13.03 4.73
N LEU A 199 5.25 12.24 5.30
CA LEU A 199 5.95 11.15 4.63
C LEU A 199 5.04 10.15 3.89
N PRO A 200 3.88 9.73 4.44
CA PRO A 200 2.90 8.90 3.72
C PRO A 200 2.48 9.45 2.35
N LEU A 201 2.34 10.78 2.22
CA LEU A 201 1.92 11.41 0.96
C LEU A 201 3.06 11.43 -0.06
N LEU A 202 4.28 11.67 0.40
CA LEU A 202 5.48 11.59 -0.44
C LEU A 202 5.62 10.16 -0.98
N TYR A 203 5.45 9.16 -0.11
CA TYR A 203 5.51 7.76 -0.47
C TYR A 203 4.51 7.39 -1.55
N VAL A 204 3.23 7.72 -1.36
CA VAL A 204 2.19 7.42 -2.36
C VAL A 204 2.56 8.05 -3.70
N LYS A 205 2.93 9.34 -3.73
CA LYS A 205 3.34 10.03 -4.95
C LYS A 205 4.53 9.37 -5.64
N LEU A 206 5.53 8.93 -4.89
CA LEU A 206 6.71 8.24 -5.43
C LEU A 206 6.34 6.86 -6.00
N CYS A 207 5.46 6.11 -5.34
CA CYS A 207 4.90 4.87 -5.87
C CYS A 207 4.09 5.07 -7.15
N ARG A 208 3.47 6.24 -7.35
CA ARG A 208 2.74 6.59 -8.58
C ARG A 208 3.65 7.01 -9.74
N GLY A 209 4.94 7.22 -9.48
CA GLY A 209 5.95 7.44 -10.51
C GLY A 209 6.05 8.87 -11.06
N PRO A 210 7.08 9.15 -11.89
CA PRO A 210 7.39 10.49 -12.39
C PRO A 210 6.33 11.05 -13.33
N GLU A 211 5.55 10.20 -14.01
CA GLU A 211 4.45 10.63 -14.88
C GLU A 211 3.29 11.24 -14.09
N PHE A 212 2.99 10.66 -12.92
CA PHE A 212 1.94 11.16 -12.03
C PHE A 212 2.34 12.45 -11.33
N VAL A 213 3.60 12.56 -10.91
CA VAL A 213 4.10 13.70 -10.13
C VAL A 213 4.59 14.85 -11.01
N GLY A 214 5.17 14.54 -12.17
CA GLY A 214 5.80 15.53 -13.05
C GLY A 214 7.14 16.04 -12.52
N GLN A 215 7.41 17.33 -12.74
CA GLN A 215 8.72 17.95 -12.50
C GLN A 215 9.20 17.89 -11.04
N GLU A 216 8.27 17.76 -10.08
CA GLU A 216 8.59 17.71 -8.66
C GLU A 216 9.14 16.35 -8.20
N TYR A 217 9.10 15.32 -9.04
CA TYR A 217 9.43 13.95 -8.62
C TYR A 217 10.83 13.80 -8.02
N SER A 218 11.83 14.50 -8.59
CA SER A 218 13.19 14.50 -8.03
C SER A 218 13.22 15.11 -6.63
N ALA A 219 12.59 16.28 -6.45
CA ALA A 219 12.57 16.98 -5.18
C ALA A 219 11.80 16.20 -4.10
N LEU A 220 10.72 15.51 -4.48
CA LEU A 220 10.00 14.61 -3.56
C LEU A 220 10.86 13.40 -3.16
N THR A 221 11.62 12.83 -4.09
CA THR A 221 12.52 11.70 -3.81
C THR A 221 13.59 12.11 -2.80
N ASP A 222 14.23 13.27 -3.00
CA ASP A 222 15.26 13.77 -2.10
C ASP A 222 14.69 14.14 -0.72
N ARG A 223 13.47 14.73 -0.68
CA ARG A 223 12.78 15.02 0.59
C ARG A 223 12.44 13.75 1.35
N PHE A 224 11.93 12.73 0.67
CA PHE A 224 11.62 11.44 1.28
C PHE A 224 12.88 10.82 1.88
N GLU A 225 13.98 10.74 1.11
CA GLU A 225 15.24 10.15 1.58
C GLU A 225 15.83 10.92 2.77
N ALA A 226 15.74 12.26 2.76
CA ALA A 226 16.21 13.09 3.87
C ALA A 226 15.43 12.81 5.17
N ILE A 227 14.09 12.74 5.10
CA ILE A 227 13.26 12.40 6.26
C ILE A 227 13.53 10.97 6.71
N ALA A 228 13.55 10.01 5.78
CA ALA A 228 13.78 8.60 6.07
C ALA A 228 15.14 8.39 6.77
N SER A 229 16.19 9.04 6.28
CA SER A 229 17.54 8.97 6.87
C SER A 229 17.60 9.62 8.25
N ARG A 230 16.97 10.80 8.41
CA ARG A 230 16.93 11.52 9.69
C ARG A 230 16.21 10.74 10.79
N GLU A 231 15.10 10.09 10.44
CA GLU A 231 14.26 9.35 11.40
C GLU A 231 14.68 7.87 11.54
N GLY A 232 15.66 7.40 10.76
CA GLY A 232 16.16 6.03 10.82
C GLY A 232 15.20 4.99 10.24
N LEU A 233 14.41 5.36 9.23
CA LEU A 233 13.54 4.43 8.52
C LEU A 233 14.36 3.39 7.77
N THR A 234 13.98 2.12 7.95
CA THR A 234 14.64 0.98 7.31
C THR A 234 13.69 0.11 6.50
N HIS A 235 12.40 0.11 6.85
CA HIS A 235 11.39 -0.75 6.23
C HIS A 235 10.17 0.05 5.78
N LEU A 236 9.75 -0.15 4.54
CA LEU A 236 8.49 0.33 3.97
C LEU A 236 7.46 -0.79 3.87
N GLN A 237 7.87 -2.04 4.05
CA GLN A 237 7.02 -3.22 4.05
C GLN A 237 7.60 -4.29 4.99
N GLU A 238 6.77 -5.30 5.32
CA GLU A 238 7.22 -6.45 6.09
C GLU A 238 8.25 -7.26 5.29
N GLY A 239 9.38 -7.59 5.92
CA GLY A 239 10.49 -8.31 5.25
C GLY A 239 11.86 -7.69 5.52
N PRO A 240 12.85 -7.91 4.64
CA PRO A 240 14.16 -7.28 4.75
C PRO A 240 14.10 -5.74 4.62
N PRO A 241 15.08 -4.98 5.15
CA PRO A 241 15.17 -3.54 4.95
C PRO A 241 15.19 -3.16 3.46
N ASP A 242 14.32 -2.25 3.03
CA ASP A 242 14.07 -1.95 1.61
C ASP A 242 14.11 -0.46 1.25
N VAL A 243 14.22 0.45 2.22
CA VAL A 243 14.20 1.92 1.98
C VAL A 243 15.26 2.36 0.96
N ALA A 244 16.52 1.94 1.13
CA ALA A 244 17.60 2.32 0.23
C ALA A 244 17.39 1.79 -1.21
N GLN A 245 16.88 0.57 -1.33
CA GLN A 245 16.55 -0.04 -2.61
C GLN A 245 15.40 0.71 -3.30
N LYS A 246 14.34 1.07 -2.57
CA LYS A 246 13.19 1.82 -3.10
C LYS A 246 13.60 3.22 -3.55
N VAL A 247 14.41 3.94 -2.78
CA VAL A 247 14.93 5.26 -3.18
C VAL A 247 15.76 5.16 -4.46
N LYS A 248 16.64 4.14 -4.55
CA LYS A 248 17.39 3.88 -5.80
C LYS A 248 16.45 3.61 -6.97
N ALA A 249 15.45 2.74 -6.79
CA ALA A 249 14.48 2.40 -7.83
C ALA A 249 13.70 3.63 -8.32
N TRP A 250 13.26 4.52 -7.42
CA TRP A 250 12.60 5.77 -7.81
C TRP A 250 13.51 6.69 -8.62
N ARG A 251 14.80 6.82 -8.24
CA ARG A 251 15.77 7.60 -9.01
C ARG A 251 16.03 7.00 -10.39
N ASP A 252 16.11 5.67 -10.48
CA ASP A 252 16.28 4.97 -11.75
C ASP A 252 15.04 5.16 -12.65
N ALA A 253 13.82 5.07 -12.10
CA ALA A 253 12.58 5.36 -12.83
C ALA A 253 12.55 6.79 -13.39
N LEU A 254 13.00 7.79 -12.61
CA LEU A 254 13.12 9.17 -13.11
C LEU A 254 14.13 9.28 -14.26
N ARG A 255 15.29 8.61 -14.16
CA ARG A 255 16.30 8.61 -15.23
C ARG A 255 15.74 8.03 -16.52
N THR A 256 15.02 6.90 -16.43
CA THR A 256 14.35 6.28 -17.57
C THR A 256 13.31 7.22 -18.17
N HIS A 257 12.44 7.79 -17.34
CA HIS A 257 11.42 8.74 -17.79
C HIS A 257 12.03 9.94 -18.54
N LEU A 258 13.07 10.56 -18.00
CA LEU A 258 13.76 11.69 -18.65
C LEU A 258 14.51 11.28 -19.92
N ALA A 259 15.11 10.08 -19.95
CA ALA A 259 15.76 9.56 -21.15
C ALA A 259 14.74 9.37 -22.28
N LEU A 260 13.56 8.81 -21.96
CA LEU A 260 12.47 8.65 -22.91
C LEU A 260 11.94 10.00 -23.41
N GLN A 261 11.79 11.01 -22.56
CA GLN A 261 11.39 12.36 -22.99
C GLN A 261 12.41 13.03 -23.92
N ARG A 262 13.72 12.73 -23.77
CA ARG A 262 14.77 13.23 -24.67
C ARG A 262 14.75 12.57 -26.04
N VAL A 263 14.21 11.36 -26.15
CA VAL A 263 13.75 10.82 -27.44
C VAL A 263 12.49 11.60 -27.82
N GLY A 264 12.66 12.88 -28.17
CA GLY A 264 11.55 13.81 -28.36
C GLY A 264 10.54 13.28 -29.38
N GLU A 265 9.29 13.76 -29.34
CA GLU A 265 8.22 13.34 -30.25
C GLU A 265 8.59 13.48 -31.74
N ALA A 266 9.53 14.37 -32.06
CA ALA A 266 10.09 14.54 -33.40
C ALA A 266 10.94 13.34 -33.86
N ALA A 267 11.57 12.61 -32.94
CA ALA A 267 12.41 11.44 -33.21
C ALA A 267 11.61 10.13 -33.13
N ALA A 268 10.73 9.97 -32.13
CA ALA A 268 9.82 8.83 -32.01
C ALA A 268 8.57 9.21 -31.21
N LYS A 269 7.41 8.67 -31.61
CA LYS A 269 6.18 8.77 -30.81
C LYS A 269 6.14 7.61 -29.82
N LEU A 270 6.10 7.91 -28.53
CA LEU A 270 6.01 6.90 -27.48
C LEU A 270 4.57 6.42 -27.32
N HIS A 271 4.40 5.09 -27.25
CA HIS A 271 3.12 4.43 -27.02
C HIS A 271 3.30 3.46 -25.86
N PRO A 272 2.82 3.80 -24.64
CA PRO A 272 2.92 2.89 -23.50
C PRO A 272 2.05 1.66 -23.72
N LEU A 273 2.60 0.49 -23.42
CA LEU A 273 1.81 -0.75 -23.32
C LEU A 273 1.03 -0.74 -22.00
N ALA A 274 -0.08 -1.48 -21.92
CA ALA A 274 -0.81 -1.57 -20.67
C ALA A 274 0.02 -2.28 -19.60
N ASN A 275 -0.13 -1.84 -18.36
CA ASN A 275 0.56 -2.43 -17.20
C ASN A 275 0.02 -3.82 -16.84
N SER A 276 -1.18 -4.18 -17.31
CA SER A 276 -1.78 -5.50 -17.08
C SER A 276 -1.51 -6.41 -18.27
N TRP A 277 -0.89 -7.56 -18.01
CA TRP A 277 -0.51 -8.56 -19.01
C TRP A 277 -1.17 -9.89 -18.73
N ARG A 278 -1.50 -10.64 -19.78
CA ARG A 278 -1.84 -12.06 -19.65
C ARG A 278 -0.58 -12.83 -19.33
N PHE A 279 -0.66 -13.76 -18.38
CA PHE A 279 0.49 -14.53 -17.91
C PHE A 279 0.17 -16.01 -17.73
N ALA A 280 1.10 -16.85 -18.16
CA ALA A 280 1.10 -18.28 -17.93
C ALA A 280 2.51 -18.79 -17.60
N THR A 281 2.57 -19.76 -16.70
CA THR A 281 3.80 -20.50 -16.41
C THR A 281 4.04 -21.58 -17.48
N ASP A 282 5.30 -21.80 -17.82
CA ASP A 282 5.75 -22.79 -18.80
C ASP A 282 6.83 -23.69 -18.19
N PRO A 283 6.45 -24.57 -17.23
CA PRO A 283 7.40 -25.40 -16.46
C PRO A 283 8.25 -26.35 -17.32
N LYS A 284 7.87 -26.55 -18.59
CA LYS A 284 8.54 -27.46 -19.52
C LYS A 284 9.20 -26.72 -20.69
N ASP A 285 9.13 -25.39 -20.70
CA ASP A 285 9.64 -24.55 -21.79
C ASP A 285 9.15 -24.98 -23.18
N GLU A 286 7.87 -25.35 -23.28
CA GLU A 286 7.23 -25.91 -24.47
C GLU A 286 6.22 -24.95 -25.11
N GLY A 287 6.07 -23.74 -24.57
CA GLY A 287 5.10 -22.74 -25.02
C GLY A 287 5.32 -22.31 -26.47
N ALA A 288 6.57 -22.13 -26.88
CA ALA A 288 6.90 -21.79 -28.27
C ALA A 288 6.55 -22.94 -29.23
N GLU A 289 6.84 -24.18 -28.85
CA GLU A 289 6.48 -25.38 -29.64
C GLU A 289 4.96 -25.55 -29.76
N LYS A 290 4.23 -25.22 -28.70
CA LYS A 290 2.76 -25.17 -28.66
C LYS A 290 2.16 -23.94 -29.35
N GLY A 291 3.00 -23.03 -29.84
CA GLY A 291 2.58 -21.85 -30.58
C GLY A 291 1.91 -20.77 -29.73
N TRP A 292 2.30 -20.64 -28.47
CA TRP A 292 1.81 -19.58 -27.57
C TRP A 292 2.17 -18.16 -28.06
N ASP A 293 3.16 -18.04 -28.96
CA ASP A 293 3.54 -16.79 -29.63
C ASP A 293 2.62 -16.41 -30.80
N LYS A 294 1.77 -17.33 -31.27
CA LYS A 294 0.96 -17.11 -32.48
C LYS A 294 -0.18 -16.14 -32.21
N PRO A 295 -0.55 -15.25 -33.15
CA PRO A 295 -1.71 -14.35 -33.00
C PRO A 295 -3.02 -15.10 -32.69
N SER A 296 -3.18 -16.29 -33.28
CA SER A 296 -4.38 -17.13 -33.13
C SER A 296 -4.48 -17.91 -31.82
N PHE A 297 -3.49 -17.82 -30.92
CA PHE A 297 -3.52 -18.54 -29.64
C PHE A 297 -4.56 -17.94 -28.68
N ASP A 298 -5.37 -18.79 -28.07
CA ASP A 298 -6.38 -18.39 -27.08
C ASP A 298 -5.75 -18.31 -25.68
N ASP A 299 -5.53 -17.08 -25.22
CA ASP A 299 -4.96 -16.74 -23.91
C ASP A 299 -6.03 -16.36 -22.87
N THR A 300 -7.32 -16.56 -23.15
CA THR A 300 -8.41 -16.13 -22.25
C THR A 300 -8.36 -16.75 -20.86
N LYS A 301 -7.72 -17.93 -20.75
CA LYS A 301 -7.53 -18.66 -19.48
C LYS A 301 -6.26 -18.27 -18.73
N TRP A 302 -5.41 -17.42 -19.31
CA TRP A 302 -4.19 -16.96 -18.65
C TRP A 302 -4.53 -15.99 -17.53
N ALA A 303 -3.74 -16.05 -16.47
CA ALA A 303 -3.85 -15.13 -15.36
C ALA A 303 -3.56 -13.69 -15.82
N LEU A 304 -3.96 -12.70 -15.03
CA LEU A 304 -3.53 -11.32 -15.21
C LEU A 304 -2.49 -10.99 -14.15
N VAL A 305 -1.38 -10.42 -14.58
CA VAL A 305 -0.32 -9.90 -13.72
C VAL A 305 0.02 -8.47 -14.14
N ARG A 306 0.57 -7.71 -13.20
CA ARG A 306 0.99 -6.33 -13.37
C ARG A 306 2.51 -6.24 -13.55
N SER A 307 2.94 -5.61 -14.64
CA SER A 307 4.36 -5.38 -14.92
C SER A 307 4.96 -4.19 -14.16
N ASP A 308 4.13 -3.36 -13.53
CA ASP A 308 4.52 -2.08 -12.90
C ASP A 308 4.59 -2.13 -11.37
N LYS A 309 4.34 -3.29 -10.75
CA LYS A 309 4.41 -3.44 -9.28
C LYS A 309 5.83 -3.69 -8.75
N GLY A 310 6.78 -4.00 -9.64
CA GLY A 310 8.21 -4.20 -9.30
C GLY A 310 8.48 -5.40 -8.38
N SER A 311 7.56 -6.36 -8.33
CA SER A 311 7.56 -7.49 -7.38
C SER A 311 7.56 -8.87 -8.05
N GLY A 312 7.73 -8.92 -9.39
CA GLY A 312 7.67 -10.17 -10.17
C GLY A 312 6.29 -10.83 -10.21
N TRP A 313 6.19 -11.98 -10.86
CA TRP A 313 4.97 -12.82 -10.85
C TRP A 313 4.80 -13.55 -9.51
N GLU A 314 5.88 -13.72 -8.75
CA GLU A 314 5.94 -14.43 -7.47
C GLU A 314 4.97 -13.82 -6.47
N ALA A 315 5.00 -12.50 -6.34
CA ALA A 315 4.10 -11.73 -5.48
C ALA A 315 2.66 -11.65 -6.01
N GLN A 316 2.39 -12.20 -7.20
CA GLN A 316 1.12 -12.08 -7.91
C GLN A 316 0.44 -13.44 -8.14
N GLY A 317 0.70 -14.40 -7.25
CA GLY A 317 0.06 -15.72 -7.23
C GLY A 317 0.93 -16.89 -7.68
N PHE A 318 2.22 -16.65 -7.96
CA PHE A 318 3.16 -17.65 -8.48
C PHE A 318 4.43 -17.80 -7.61
N ALA A 319 4.30 -17.65 -6.29
CA ALA A 319 5.44 -17.53 -5.35
C ALA A 319 6.45 -18.68 -5.39
N ASP A 320 5.98 -19.92 -5.57
CA ASP A 320 6.83 -21.12 -5.56
C ASP A 320 7.24 -21.58 -6.97
N TYR A 321 6.92 -20.79 -8.00
CA TYR A 321 7.23 -21.15 -9.37
C TYR A 321 8.62 -20.64 -9.77
N THR A 322 9.45 -21.56 -10.27
CA THR A 322 10.73 -21.25 -10.90
C THR A 322 10.76 -21.91 -12.27
N GLY A 323 10.88 -21.12 -13.33
CA GLY A 323 10.87 -21.59 -14.71
C GLY A 323 10.44 -20.50 -15.69
N ALA A 324 10.25 -20.88 -16.96
CA ALA A 324 9.86 -19.95 -18.02
C ALA A 324 8.44 -19.39 -17.80
N GLY A 325 8.29 -18.08 -17.92
CA GLY A 325 7.00 -17.39 -17.85
C GLY A 325 6.66 -16.71 -19.18
N TRP A 326 5.41 -16.81 -19.62
CA TRP A 326 4.94 -16.13 -20.83
C TRP A 326 4.09 -14.93 -20.47
N TYR A 327 4.45 -13.77 -21.02
CA TYR A 327 3.62 -12.57 -20.99
C TYR A 327 3.02 -12.32 -22.37
N ARG A 328 1.74 -11.97 -22.40
CA ARG A 328 1.03 -11.67 -23.66
C ARG A 328 0.11 -10.45 -23.54
N GLN A 329 0.14 -9.64 -24.59
CA GLN A 329 -0.71 -8.45 -24.73
C GLN A 329 -0.90 -8.12 -26.21
N ASN A 330 -2.11 -7.67 -26.55
CA ASN A 330 -2.41 -7.08 -27.85
C ASN A 330 -2.43 -5.56 -27.70
N PHE A 331 -1.86 -4.85 -28.68
CA PHE A 331 -1.86 -3.40 -28.73
C PHE A 331 -2.01 -2.93 -30.16
N GLU A 332 -2.64 -1.77 -30.35
CA GLU A 332 -2.79 -1.16 -31.65
C GLU A 332 -1.56 -0.30 -31.97
N VAL A 333 -0.95 -0.56 -33.13
CA VAL A 333 0.10 0.31 -33.66
C VAL A 333 -0.56 1.37 -34.54
N PRO A 334 -0.53 2.67 -34.18
CA PRO A 334 -1.14 3.69 -35.00
C PRO A 334 -0.42 3.81 -36.35
N ALA A 335 -1.19 4.09 -37.41
CA ALA A 335 -0.66 4.25 -38.76
C ALA A 335 0.49 5.26 -38.79
N GLN A 336 1.66 4.80 -39.25
CA GLN A 336 2.86 5.63 -39.36
C GLN A 336 3.09 6.04 -40.83
N PRO A 337 3.57 7.27 -41.09
CA PRO A 337 4.06 7.64 -42.41
C PRO A 337 5.15 6.66 -42.85
N GLY A 338 5.08 6.19 -44.10
CA GLY A 338 5.90 5.09 -44.61
C GLY A 338 7.41 5.27 -44.37
N GLY A 339 8.06 4.21 -43.90
CA GLY A 339 9.52 4.13 -43.76
C GLY A 339 10.09 4.33 -42.35
N LYS A 340 9.27 4.56 -41.32
CA LYS A 340 9.73 4.63 -39.91
C LYS A 340 9.84 3.24 -39.28
N ARG A 341 10.85 3.04 -38.43
CA ARG A 341 11.06 1.81 -37.65
C ARG A 341 10.27 1.88 -36.35
N LEU A 342 9.65 0.76 -35.97
CA LEU A 342 9.09 0.57 -34.63
C LEU A 342 10.20 0.04 -33.71
N TYR A 343 10.24 0.55 -32.48
CA TYR A 343 11.12 0.03 -31.43
C TYR A 343 10.23 -0.43 -30.27
N LEU A 344 10.50 -1.62 -29.77
CA LEU A 344 9.91 -2.13 -28.55
C LEU A 344 10.96 -2.03 -27.44
N PHE A 345 10.59 -1.37 -26.35
CA PHE A 345 11.47 -1.11 -25.22
C PHE A 345 10.94 -1.81 -23.98
N PHE A 346 11.80 -2.57 -23.32
CA PHE A 346 11.57 -3.15 -22.00
C PHE A 346 12.62 -2.57 -21.06
N GLU A 347 12.22 -2.19 -19.84
CA GLU A 347 13.15 -1.62 -18.86
C GLU A 347 14.17 -2.66 -18.38
N ALA A 348 13.67 -3.71 -17.74
CA ALA A 348 14.48 -4.79 -17.18
C ALA A 348 13.78 -6.14 -17.43
N VAL A 349 14.60 -7.12 -17.76
CA VAL A 349 14.24 -8.54 -17.82
C VAL A 349 15.11 -9.23 -16.78
N ASP A 350 14.50 -10.08 -15.97
CA ASP A 350 15.24 -10.94 -15.07
C ASP A 350 15.78 -12.15 -15.83
N GLU A 351 17.08 -12.40 -15.73
CA GLU A 351 17.84 -13.40 -16.49
C GLU A 351 17.84 -13.23 -18.03
N ASP A 352 16.82 -13.73 -18.72
CA ASP A 352 16.71 -13.70 -20.19
C ASP A 352 15.26 -13.61 -20.70
N ALA A 353 15.09 -13.11 -21.93
CA ALA A 353 13.78 -13.08 -22.58
C ALA A 353 13.88 -13.27 -24.09
N SER A 354 12.89 -14.00 -24.62
CA SER A 354 12.57 -14.05 -26.04
C SER A 354 11.32 -13.21 -26.32
N VAL A 355 11.41 -12.29 -27.28
CA VAL A 355 10.33 -11.37 -27.60
C VAL A 355 9.79 -11.68 -29.00
N TYR A 356 8.48 -11.94 -29.08
CA TYR A 356 7.77 -12.18 -30.32
C TYR A 356 6.83 -11.02 -30.63
N THR A 357 7.00 -10.39 -31.78
CA THR A 357 6.06 -9.41 -32.33
C THR A 357 5.45 -9.96 -33.61
N ARG A 358 4.12 -10.07 -33.67
CA ARG A 358 3.39 -10.62 -34.81
C ARG A 358 2.26 -9.65 -35.18
N GLU A 359 2.05 -9.44 -36.48
CA GLU A 359 0.87 -8.75 -36.98
C GLU A 359 -0.33 -9.71 -36.86
N GLY A 360 -1.44 -9.20 -36.31
CA GLY A 360 -2.65 -9.97 -35.99
C GLY A 360 -3.67 -10.01 -37.12
#